data_AF-A0A850GP20-F1
#
_entry.id   AF-A0A850GP20-F1
#
_cell.length_a   1.000
_cell.length_b   1.000
_cell.length_c   1.000
_cell.angle_alpha   90.00
_cell.angle_beta   90.00
_cell.angle_gamma   90.00
#
_symmetry.space_group_name_H-M   'P 1'
#
loop_
_entity.id
_entity.type
_entity.pdbx_description
1 polymer ?
#
loop_
_entity_poly.entity_id
_entity_poly.type
_entity_poly.pdbx_seq_one_letter_code
_entity_poly.pdbx_strand_id
1 'polypeptide(L)'
;MITLPRSLLIVALVGLVLACLGAVWAGGAATRELAGEREAADALDELAFLAGLVDEHGQLMRPEPMAVEVIQDGGPLWAQAAVERAVEDNAAFAVGNSPHLLRVEVVEGGAGVALQLHLWRAGWDLRVPQPRRIWVAPWAAIIAGVLGAVAGLLGRRLSLGFAAAGVCAQLLLGLAPLPADVFPPQRLIEAWSEGPLLRRLLAFIDGMGAIHLAVAAAVVAACVVLVAFDHRRSREREDSLDLGSASLLALLGTCGALAWIEAASRGSLFVALHPRACWWAGGMAVLGILACWVPAGWVALEGWRARR
;
A
#
# COMPACT_ATOMS: atom_id res chain seq x y z
N MET A 1 -6.50 -14.00 -33.82
CA MET A 1 -6.32 -15.00 -32.74
C MET A 1 -5.01 -14.72 -32.01
N ILE A 2 -4.97 -14.86 -30.68
CA ILE A 2 -3.72 -14.79 -29.90
C ILE A 2 -3.16 -16.21 -29.85
N THR A 3 -2.00 -16.46 -30.45
CA THR A 3 -1.30 -17.75 -30.37
C THR A 3 -0.22 -17.64 -29.31
N LEU A 4 -0.48 -18.23 -28.13
CA LEU A 4 0.53 -18.29 -27.06
C LEU A 4 1.29 -19.62 -27.11
N PRO A 5 2.63 -19.59 -26.97
CA PRO A 5 3.41 -20.78 -26.67
C PRO A 5 2.82 -21.55 -25.48
N ARG A 6 2.76 -22.88 -25.59
CA ARG A 6 2.24 -23.75 -24.51
C ARG A 6 2.98 -23.53 -23.19
N SER A 7 4.29 -23.26 -23.24
CA SER A 7 5.10 -22.94 -22.06
C SER A 7 4.60 -21.70 -21.33
N LEU A 8 4.25 -20.63 -22.03
CA LEU A 8 3.71 -19.41 -21.42
C LEU A 8 2.33 -19.63 -20.79
N LEU A 9 1.50 -20.46 -21.41
CA LEU A 9 0.20 -20.84 -20.83
C LEU A 9 0.40 -21.62 -19.53
N ILE A 10 1.35 -22.56 -19.49
CA ILE A 10 1.69 -23.32 -18.27
C ILE A 10 2.20 -22.38 -17.18
N VAL A 11 3.11 -21.45 -17.50
CA VAL A 11 3.61 -20.45 -16.54
C VAL A 11 2.47 -19.61 -15.98
N ALA A 12 1.54 -19.15 -16.83
CA ALA A 12 0.39 -18.37 -16.39
C ALA A 12 -0.55 -19.18 -15.47
N LEU A 13 -0.81 -20.45 -15.80
CA LEU A 13 -1.66 -21.33 -15.01
C LEU A 13 -1.03 -21.61 -13.63
N VAL A 14 0.25 -21.95 -13.60
CA VAL A 14 1.00 -22.14 -12.35
C VAL A 14 1.02 -20.85 -11.54
N GLY A 15 1.25 -19.72 -12.21
CA GLY A 15 1.19 -18.39 -11.60
C GLY A 15 -0.15 -18.09 -10.95
N LEU A 16 -1.25 -18.40 -11.64
CA LEU A 16 -2.61 -18.23 -11.13
C LEU A 16 -2.85 -19.10 -9.88
N VAL A 17 -2.45 -20.37 -9.92
CA VAL A 17 -2.57 -21.28 -8.77
C VAL A 17 -1.78 -20.75 -7.57
N LEU A 18 -0.53 -20.33 -7.78
CA LEU A 18 0.30 -19.72 -6.73
C LEU A 18 -0.31 -18.44 -6.17
N ALA A 19 -0.85 -17.58 -7.04
CA ALA A 19 -1.52 -16.34 -6.64
C ALA A 19 -2.76 -16.62 -5.78
N CYS A 20 -3.59 -17.59 -6.18
CA CYS A 20 -4.79 -17.98 -5.42
C CYS A 20 -4.42 -18.60 -4.06
N LEU A 21 -3.47 -19.52 -4.03
CA LEU A 21 -3.00 -20.12 -2.78
C LEU A 21 -2.37 -19.08 -1.84
N GLY A 22 -1.50 -18.23 -2.38
CA GLY A 22 -0.90 -17.12 -1.66
C GLY A 22 -1.94 -16.14 -1.11
N ALA A 23 -2.99 -15.81 -1.88
CA ALA A 23 -4.05 -14.91 -1.45
C ALA A 23 -4.83 -15.44 -0.24
N VAL A 24 -5.14 -16.73 -0.22
CA VAL A 24 -5.87 -17.38 0.89
C VAL A 24 -5.04 -17.34 2.18
N TRP A 25 -3.73 -17.58 2.08
CA TRP A 25 -2.87 -17.67 3.26
C TRP A 25 -2.26 -16.34 3.70
N ALA A 26 -2.14 -15.36 2.81
CA ALA A 26 -1.55 -14.06 3.12
C ALA A 26 -2.40 -13.22 4.09
N GLY A 27 -3.71 -13.46 4.17
CA GLY A 27 -4.63 -12.75 5.08
C GLY A 27 -4.72 -13.33 6.49
N GLY A 28 -3.75 -14.14 6.91
CA GLY A 28 -3.78 -14.84 8.20
C GLY A 28 -3.53 -13.95 9.43
N ALA A 29 -3.65 -14.56 10.62
CA ALA A 29 -3.48 -13.90 11.91
C ALA A 29 -2.12 -13.19 12.07
N ALA A 30 -1.03 -13.80 11.60
CA ALA A 30 0.31 -13.20 11.68
C ALA A 30 0.42 -11.90 10.85
N THR A 31 -0.22 -11.83 9.69
CA THR A 31 -0.27 -10.60 8.88
C THR A 31 -1.10 -9.53 9.59
N ARG A 32 -2.23 -9.91 10.22
CA ARG A 32 -3.07 -8.99 10.98
C ARG A 32 -2.33 -8.41 12.18
N GLU A 33 -1.65 -9.25 12.95
CA GLU A 33 -0.85 -8.86 14.11
C GLU A 33 0.28 -7.89 13.71
N LEU A 34 1.04 -8.22 12.67
CA LEU A 34 2.12 -7.35 12.19
C LEU A 34 1.60 -6.04 11.56
N ALA A 35 0.43 -6.07 10.90
CA ALA A 35 -0.20 -4.85 10.41
C ALA A 35 -0.63 -3.96 11.58
N GLY A 36 -1.16 -4.55 12.65
CA GLY A 36 -1.49 -3.85 13.89
C GLY A 36 -0.27 -3.26 14.58
N GLU A 37 0.84 -4.00 14.67
CA GLU A 37 2.12 -3.51 15.21
C GLU A 37 2.62 -2.28 14.44
N ARG A 38 2.53 -2.28 13.10
CA ARG A 38 2.94 -1.13 12.27
C ARG A 38 2.06 0.10 12.48
N GLU A 39 0.74 -0.07 12.49
CA GLU A 39 -0.17 1.05 12.75
C GLU A 39 -0.09 1.54 14.21
N ALA A 40 0.25 0.66 15.14
CA ALA A 40 0.55 1.04 16.53
C ALA A 40 1.80 1.91 16.60
N ALA A 41 2.87 1.58 15.88
CA ALA A 41 4.07 2.42 15.81
C ALA A 41 3.75 3.83 15.28
N ASP A 42 3.02 3.93 14.16
CA ASP A 42 2.57 5.21 13.61
C ASP A 42 1.65 5.99 14.59
N ALA A 43 0.84 5.30 15.40
CA ALA A 43 0.00 5.91 16.43
C ALA A 43 0.80 6.37 17.65
N LEU A 44 1.85 5.64 18.03
CA LEU A 44 2.76 6.00 19.11
C LEU A 44 3.56 7.25 18.77
N ASP A 45 4.02 7.42 17.53
CA ASP A 45 4.71 8.64 17.11
C ASP A 45 3.82 9.88 17.26
N GLU A 46 2.54 9.76 16.90
CA GLU A 46 1.55 10.84 17.07
C GLU A 46 1.26 11.12 18.56
N LEU A 47 1.14 10.07 19.39
CA LEU A 47 1.00 10.23 20.85
C LEU A 47 2.24 10.84 21.49
N ALA A 48 3.44 10.49 21.03
CA ALA A 48 4.69 11.07 21.51
C ALA A 48 4.72 12.58 21.25
N PHE A 49 4.31 13.00 20.05
CA PHE A 49 4.21 14.41 19.70
C PHE A 49 3.16 15.13 20.56
N LEU A 50 1.94 14.58 20.68
CA LEU A 50 0.87 15.16 21.51
C LEU A 50 1.24 15.24 22.99
N ALA A 51 2.02 14.28 23.49
CA ALA A 51 2.50 14.25 24.87
C ALA A 51 3.73 15.15 25.11
N GLY A 52 4.25 15.82 24.07
CA GLY A 52 5.44 16.67 24.14
C GLY A 52 6.72 15.88 24.43
N LEU A 53 6.77 14.62 24.01
CA LEU A 53 7.95 13.75 24.15
C LEU A 53 8.91 13.88 22.97
N VAL A 54 8.38 14.22 21.81
CA VAL A 54 9.13 14.59 20.61
C VAL A 54 8.71 15.97 20.14
N ASP A 55 9.63 16.69 19.51
CA ASP A 55 9.35 17.97 18.86
C ASP A 55 8.78 17.79 17.44
N GLU A 56 8.57 18.92 16.74
CA GLU A 56 8.10 18.95 15.35
C GLU A 56 9.08 18.32 14.34
N HIS A 57 10.34 18.12 14.74
CA HIS A 57 11.39 17.47 13.93
C HIS A 57 11.60 16.01 14.32
N GLY A 58 10.77 15.45 15.21
CA GLY A 58 10.90 14.10 15.73
C GLY A 58 12.09 13.90 16.68
N GLN A 59 12.70 14.98 17.15
CA GLN A 59 13.77 14.92 18.15
C GLN A 59 13.18 14.73 19.53
N LEU A 60 13.82 13.86 20.33
CA LEU A 60 13.40 13.61 21.69
C LEU A 60 13.59 14.87 22.56
N MET A 61 12.53 15.27 23.25
CA MET A 61 12.54 16.39 24.20
C MET A 61 13.20 16.03 25.53
N ARG A 62 13.47 14.75 25.76
CA ARG A 62 14.15 14.23 26.94
C ARG A 62 14.98 12.99 26.60
N PRO A 63 16.05 12.70 27.37
CA PRO A 63 16.94 11.58 27.06
C PRO A 63 16.36 10.20 27.38
N GLU A 64 15.44 10.11 28.35
CA GLU A 64 14.88 8.83 28.80
C GLU A 64 13.46 8.61 28.24
N PRO A 65 13.11 7.39 27.82
CA PRO A 65 11.78 7.05 27.34
C PRO A 65 10.72 7.09 28.45
N MET A 66 9.44 7.23 28.09
CA MET A 66 8.34 7.16 29.05
C MET A 66 8.11 5.72 29.44
N ALA A 67 8.25 5.37 30.72
CA ALA A 67 7.67 4.12 31.19
C ALA A 67 6.14 4.20 31.01
N VAL A 68 5.55 3.20 30.38
CA VAL A 68 4.09 3.04 30.23
C VAL A 68 3.70 1.60 30.50
N GLU A 69 2.55 1.42 31.17
CA GLU A 69 1.89 0.13 31.32
C GLU A 69 0.87 -0.04 30.20
N VAL A 70 1.06 -1.05 29.34
CA VAL A 70 0.14 -1.31 28.23
C VAL A 70 -1.04 -2.12 28.76
N ILE A 71 -2.25 -1.59 28.57
CA ILE A 71 -3.49 -2.25 28.98
C ILE A 71 -4.43 -2.39 27.78
N GLN A 72 -5.17 -3.48 27.71
CA GLN A 72 -6.13 -3.74 26.65
C GLN A 72 -7.55 -3.84 27.20
N ASP A 73 -8.43 -2.97 26.73
CA ASP A 73 -9.84 -2.94 27.11
C ASP A 73 -10.70 -3.72 26.10
N GLY A 74 -10.39 -5.02 25.97
CA GLY A 74 -11.07 -5.93 25.05
C GLY A 74 -10.50 -5.95 23.63
N GLY A 75 -11.11 -6.74 22.75
CA GLY A 75 -10.59 -7.01 21.41
C GLY A 75 -9.74 -8.30 21.34
N PRO A 76 -8.99 -8.51 20.25
CA PRO A 76 -8.27 -9.75 20.03
C PRO A 76 -6.99 -9.84 20.87
N LEU A 77 -6.64 -11.05 21.31
CA LEU A 77 -5.52 -11.31 22.24
C LEU A 77 -4.14 -10.89 21.70
N TRP A 78 -4.00 -10.71 20.39
CA TRP A 78 -2.74 -10.27 19.79
C TRP A 78 -2.48 -8.77 19.95
N ALA A 79 -3.52 -7.96 20.23
CA ALA A 79 -3.43 -6.50 20.18
C ALA A 79 -2.47 -5.94 21.22
N GLN A 80 -2.59 -6.35 22.49
CA GLN A 80 -1.68 -5.92 23.54
C GLN A 80 -0.22 -6.25 23.19
N ALA A 81 0.08 -7.50 22.83
CA ALA A 81 1.44 -7.92 22.51
C ALA A 81 2.02 -7.22 21.26
N ALA A 82 1.18 -6.88 20.28
CA ALA A 82 1.60 -6.10 19.12
C ALA A 82 1.95 -4.65 19.50
N VAL A 83 1.18 -4.03 20.40
CA VAL A 83 1.45 -2.68 20.89
C VAL A 83 2.66 -2.66 21.82
N GLU A 84 2.83 -3.64 22.69
CA GLU A 84 4.03 -3.77 23.54
C GLU A 84 5.30 -3.83 22.70
N ARG A 85 5.31 -4.64 21.63
CA ARG A 85 6.44 -4.70 20.69
C ARG A 85 6.67 -3.36 19.96
N ALA A 86 5.60 -2.67 19.57
CA ALA A 86 5.71 -1.34 18.99
C ALA A 86 6.25 -0.30 19.99
N VAL A 87 5.94 -0.43 21.28
CA VAL A 87 6.51 0.40 22.37
C VAL A 87 7.99 0.10 22.56
N GLU A 88 8.39 -1.18 22.57
CA GLU A 88 9.79 -1.58 22.69
C GLU A 88 10.67 -1.05 21.55
N ASP A 89 10.12 -0.97 20.34
CA ASP A 89 10.80 -0.43 19.16
C ASP A 89 10.75 1.13 19.09
N ASN A 90 9.99 1.80 19.96
CA ASN A 90 9.82 3.26 19.96
C ASN A 90 10.79 3.97 20.92
N ALA A 91 11.44 5.04 20.47
CA ALA A 91 12.43 5.75 21.30
C ALA A 91 11.81 6.63 22.41
N ALA A 92 10.55 7.03 22.28
CA ALA A 92 9.87 7.93 23.22
C ALA A 92 9.19 7.19 24.39
N PHE A 93 8.96 5.89 24.26
CA PHE A 93 8.24 5.05 25.21
C PHE A 93 9.06 3.80 25.59
N ALA A 94 8.73 3.20 26.73
CA ALA A 94 9.29 1.93 27.19
C ALA A 94 8.24 1.21 28.03
N VAL A 95 8.12 -0.11 27.85
CA VAL A 95 7.23 -0.92 28.68
C VAL A 95 7.79 -0.96 30.10
N GLY A 96 6.97 -0.67 31.10
CA GLY A 96 7.39 -0.75 32.50
C GLY A 96 6.28 -0.40 33.48
N ASN A 97 6.50 -0.76 34.75
CA ASN A 97 5.58 -0.38 35.83
C ASN A 97 5.59 1.15 35.99
N SER A 98 4.47 1.78 35.68
CA SER A 98 4.36 3.23 35.54
C SER A 98 2.96 3.71 35.92
N PRO A 99 2.83 4.92 36.51
CA PRO A 99 1.52 5.57 36.66
C PRO A 99 0.93 6.04 35.31
N HIS A 100 1.62 5.82 34.19
CA HIS A 100 1.13 6.13 32.85
C HIS A 100 0.59 4.89 32.16
N LEU A 101 -0.66 4.93 31.74
CA LEU A 101 -1.31 3.79 31.08
C LEU A 101 -1.40 4.06 29.58
N LEU A 102 -0.93 3.12 28.77
CA LEU A 102 -1.18 3.09 27.34
C LEU A 102 -2.33 2.11 27.09
N ARG A 103 -3.54 2.63 26.96
CA ARG A 103 -4.75 1.85 26.71
C ARG A 103 -4.92 1.59 25.22
N VAL A 104 -5.15 0.32 24.91
CA VAL A 104 -5.34 -0.23 23.58
C VAL A 104 -6.81 -0.57 23.39
N GLU A 105 -7.45 0.08 22.42
CA GLU A 105 -8.81 -0.24 22.00
C GLU A 105 -8.80 -0.78 20.58
N VAL A 106 -9.39 -1.96 20.39
CA VAL A 106 -9.45 -2.61 19.09
C VAL A 106 -10.87 -3.06 18.78
N VAL A 107 -11.38 -2.60 17.64
CA VAL A 107 -12.65 -3.07 17.08
C VAL A 107 -12.36 -3.82 15.79
N GLU A 108 -12.70 -5.11 15.78
CA GLU A 108 -12.51 -5.98 14.62
C GLU A 108 -13.82 -6.13 13.84
N GLY A 109 -13.76 -6.03 12.52
CA GLY A 109 -14.93 -6.15 11.65
C GLY A 109 -14.56 -6.71 10.29
N GLY A 110 -15.02 -7.92 10.00
CA GLY A 110 -14.87 -8.57 8.70
C GLY A 110 -13.41 -8.64 8.22
N ALA A 111 -13.06 -7.73 7.30
CA ALA A 111 -11.77 -7.68 6.62
C ALA A 111 -10.76 -6.66 7.19
N GLY A 112 -11.12 -5.95 8.27
CA GLY A 112 -10.22 -4.97 8.87
C GLY A 112 -10.43 -4.72 10.36
N VAL A 113 -9.54 -3.90 10.88
CA VAL A 113 -9.38 -3.62 12.31
C VAL A 113 -9.29 -2.11 12.51
N ALA A 114 -10.04 -1.59 13.47
CA ALA A 114 -9.86 -0.26 14.01
C ALA A 114 -8.94 -0.36 15.24
N LEU A 115 -7.84 0.38 15.25
CA LEU A 115 -6.94 0.47 16.40
C LEU A 115 -6.93 1.92 16.92
N GLN A 116 -7.22 2.09 18.20
CA GLN A 116 -7.10 3.38 18.88
C GLN A 116 -6.21 3.25 20.12
N LEU A 117 -5.24 4.17 20.24
CA LEU A 117 -4.33 4.24 21.37
C LEU A 117 -4.66 5.48 22.22
N HIS A 118 -4.64 5.27 23.53
CA HIS A 118 -4.94 6.27 24.54
C HIS A 118 -3.81 6.31 25.57
N LEU A 119 -3.18 7.46 25.74
CA LEU A 119 -2.15 7.66 26.76
C LEU A 119 -2.74 8.42 27.96
N TRP A 120 -2.89 7.73 29.08
CA TRP A 120 -3.27 8.31 30.36
C TRP A 120 -2.04 8.80 31.11
N ARG A 121 -1.93 10.12 31.28
CA ARG A 121 -0.80 10.76 31.96
C ARG A 121 -1.28 11.88 32.88
N ALA A 122 -1.00 11.77 34.17
CA ALA A 122 -1.25 12.83 35.16
C ALA A 122 -2.70 13.37 35.15
N GLY A 123 -3.68 12.49 34.97
CA GLY A 123 -5.11 12.85 34.89
C GLY A 123 -5.61 13.30 33.52
N TRP A 124 -4.73 13.35 32.51
CA TRP A 124 -5.08 13.63 31.12
C TRP A 124 -5.18 12.32 30.32
N ASP A 125 -6.16 12.25 29.42
CA ASP A 125 -6.33 11.18 28.43
C ASP A 125 -5.99 11.73 27.04
N LEU A 126 -4.76 11.48 26.59
CA LEU A 126 -4.29 11.89 25.28
C LEU A 126 -4.68 10.80 24.28
N ARG A 127 -5.42 11.18 23.25
CA ARG A 127 -5.94 10.26 22.24
C ARG A 127 -5.36 10.60 20.88
N VAL A 128 -5.06 9.58 20.10
CA VAL A 128 -4.87 9.78 18.66
C VAL A 128 -6.18 10.35 18.10
N PRO A 129 -6.15 11.45 17.32
CA PRO A 129 -7.36 12.14 16.85
C PRO A 129 -8.30 11.25 16.04
N GLN A 130 -7.74 10.26 15.32
CA GLN A 130 -8.51 9.31 14.53
C GLN A 130 -8.02 7.88 14.76
N PRO A 131 -8.93 6.89 14.91
CA PRO A 131 -8.55 5.50 14.98
C PRO A 131 -7.85 5.06 13.68
N ARG A 132 -6.82 4.22 13.80
CA ARG A 132 -6.06 3.68 12.67
C ARG A 132 -6.86 2.61 11.94
N ARG A 133 -6.90 2.70 10.62
CA ARG A 133 -7.64 1.82 9.71
C ARG A 133 -6.72 0.73 9.17
N ILE A 134 -6.80 -0.48 9.71
CA ILE A 134 -6.00 -1.63 9.24
C ILE A 134 -6.86 -2.48 8.31
N TRP A 135 -6.51 -2.57 7.02
CA TRP A 135 -7.12 -3.54 6.10
C TRP A 135 -6.24 -4.78 5.99
N VAL A 136 -6.81 -5.96 6.25
CA VAL A 136 -6.16 -7.26 6.05
C VAL A 136 -6.82 -7.95 4.86
N ALA A 137 -6.65 -7.34 3.68
CA ALA A 137 -7.26 -7.78 2.43
C ALA A 137 -6.24 -7.92 1.29
N PRO A 138 -5.16 -8.71 1.46
CA PRO A 138 -4.12 -8.83 0.44
C PRO A 138 -4.66 -9.45 -0.86
N TRP A 139 -5.73 -10.24 -0.76
CA TRP A 139 -6.45 -10.82 -1.89
C TRP A 139 -6.92 -9.77 -2.90
N ALA A 140 -7.27 -8.55 -2.47
CA ALA A 140 -7.79 -7.51 -3.36
C ALA A 140 -6.74 -7.09 -4.39
N ALA A 141 -5.51 -6.84 -3.92
CA ALA A 141 -4.38 -6.53 -4.80
C ALA A 141 -3.99 -7.73 -5.67
N ILE A 142 -4.06 -8.95 -5.15
CA ILE A 142 -3.69 -10.16 -5.89
C ILE A 142 -4.66 -10.42 -7.04
N ILE A 143 -5.96 -10.45 -6.77
CA ILE A 143 -6.99 -10.64 -7.79
C ILE A 143 -6.91 -9.53 -8.84
N ALA A 144 -6.76 -8.27 -8.41
CA ALA A 144 -6.61 -7.15 -9.33
C ALA A 144 -5.34 -7.27 -10.21
N GLY A 145 -4.23 -7.76 -9.65
CA GLY A 145 -3.00 -8.01 -10.39
C GLY A 145 -3.19 -9.09 -11.48
N VAL A 146 -3.92 -10.16 -11.17
CA VAL A 146 -4.29 -11.21 -12.13
C VAL A 146 -5.22 -10.68 -13.22
N LEU A 147 -6.28 -9.95 -12.84
CA LEU A 147 -7.22 -9.33 -13.79
C LEU A 147 -6.51 -8.32 -14.70
N GLY A 148 -5.57 -7.55 -14.15
CA GLY A 148 -4.71 -6.66 -14.92
C GLY A 148 -3.82 -7.40 -15.93
N ALA A 149 -3.26 -8.54 -15.55
CA ALA A 149 -2.49 -9.37 -16.48
C ALA A 149 -3.36 -9.88 -17.65
N VAL A 150 -4.59 -10.34 -17.36
CA VAL A 150 -5.57 -10.75 -18.37
C VAL A 150 -5.93 -9.59 -19.29
N ALA A 151 -6.22 -8.41 -18.74
CA ALA A 151 -6.52 -7.21 -19.51
C ALA A 151 -5.34 -6.79 -20.40
N GLY A 152 -4.11 -6.84 -19.87
CA GLY A 152 -2.89 -6.55 -20.60
C GLY A 152 -2.64 -7.51 -21.76
N LEU A 153 -2.95 -8.80 -21.56
CA LEU A 153 -2.87 -9.83 -22.59
C LEU A 153 -3.91 -9.63 -23.69
N LEU A 154 -5.18 -9.43 -23.32
CA LEU A 154 -6.29 -9.21 -24.27
C LEU A 154 -6.12 -7.91 -25.06
N GLY A 155 -5.72 -6.85 -24.37
CA GLY A 155 -5.44 -5.54 -24.97
C GLY A 155 -4.09 -5.45 -25.68
N ARG A 156 -3.23 -6.47 -25.54
CA ARG A 156 -1.84 -6.51 -26.06
C ARG A 156 -1.01 -5.29 -25.67
N ARG A 157 -1.30 -4.71 -24.49
CA ARG A 157 -0.72 -3.46 -23.98
C ARG A 157 -0.58 -3.54 -22.47
N LEU A 158 0.66 -3.49 -21.97
CA LEU A 158 0.95 -3.53 -20.55
C LEU A 158 0.32 -2.35 -19.80
N SER A 159 0.32 -1.15 -20.40
CA SER A 159 -0.28 0.04 -19.79
C SER A 159 -1.76 -0.13 -19.48
N LEU A 160 -2.51 -0.80 -20.35
CA LEU A 160 -3.93 -1.11 -20.12
C LEU A 160 -4.09 -2.14 -19.00
N GLY A 161 -3.18 -3.13 -18.94
CA GLY A 161 -3.14 -4.08 -17.83
C GLY A 161 -2.90 -3.39 -16.48
N PHE A 162 -1.96 -2.45 -16.41
CA PHE A 162 -1.64 -1.75 -15.15
C PHE A 162 -2.78 -0.82 -14.74
N ALA A 163 -3.39 -0.13 -15.69
CA ALA A 163 -4.58 0.67 -15.45
C ALA A 163 -5.74 -0.18 -14.90
N ALA A 164 -6.01 -1.33 -15.53
CA ALA A 164 -7.03 -2.26 -15.06
C ALA A 164 -6.69 -2.81 -13.66
N ALA A 165 -5.43 -3.20 -13.41
CA ALA A 165 -4.98 -3.65 -12.09
C ALA A 165 -5.22 -2.57 -11.01
N GLY A 166 -4.86 -1.32 -11.29
CA GLY A 166 -5.06 -0.21 -10.37
C GLY A 166 -6.53 0.03 -10.04
N VAL A 167 -7.38 0.16 -11.07
CA VAL A 167 -8.82 0.39 -10.90
C VAL A 167 -9.48 -0.77 -10.17
N CYS A 168 -9.20 -2.02 -10.59
CA CYS A 168 -9.75 -3.20 -9.94
C CYS A 168 -9.30 -3.30 -8.47
N ALA A 169 -8.04 -2.99 -8.14
CA ALA A 169 -7.55 -3.09 -6.77
C ALA A 169 -8.27 -2.11 -5.84
N GLN A 170 -8.51 -0.88 -6.30
CA GLN A 170 -9.25 0.13 -5.55
C GLN A 170 -10.72 -0.26 -5.34
N LEU A 171 -11.38 -0.79 -6.38
CA LEU A 171 -12.75 -1.29 -6.28
C LEU A 171 -12.86 -2.49 -5.33
N LEU A 172 -11.97 -3.48 -5.47
CA LEU A 172 -11.96 -4.67 -4.62
C LEU A 172 -11.65 -4.34 -3.16
N LEU A 173 -10.75 -3.39 -2.91
CA LEU A 173 -10.47 -2.91 -1.55
C LEU A 173 -11.69 -2.19 -0.96
N GLY A 174 -12.45 -1.44 -1.78
CA GLY A 174 -13.73 -0.85 -1.37
C GLY A 174 -14.81 -1.89 -1.03
N LEU A 175 -14.71 -3.11 -1.56
CA LEU A 175 -15.58 -4.24 -1.22
C LEU A 175 -15.13 -5.01 0.04
N ALA A 176 -13.98 -4.67 0.63
CA ALA A 176 -13.52 -5.22 1.90
C ALA A 176 -13.94 -4.27 3.04
N PRO A 177 -15.13 -4.46 3.64
CA PRO A 177 -15.68 -3.50 4.59
C PRO A 177 -14.83 -3.45 5.85
N LEU A 178 -14.60 -2.22 6.32
CA LEU A 178 -14.16 -1.93 7.68
C LEU A 178 -15.36 -1.92 8.64
N PRO A 179 -15.13 -1.96 9.96
CA PRO A 179 -16.19 -1.70 10.95
C PRO A 179 -16.89 -0.36 10.67
N ALA A 180 -18.11 -0.43 10.12
CA ALA A 180 -18.87 0.75 9.68
C ALA A 180 -19.44 1.56 10.86
N ASP A 181 -19.53 0.92 12.02
CA ASP A 181 -19.86 1.49 13.32
C ASP A 181 -18.75 2.40 13.86
N VAL A 182 -17.49 2.14 13.51
CA VAL A 182 -16.33 2.94 13.94
C VAL A 182 -15.90 3.95 12.89
N PHE A 183 -15.96 3.56 11.61
CA PHE A 183 -15.47 4.37 10.52
C PHE A 183 -16.59 4.90 9.63
N PRO A 184 -16.82 6.23 9.60
CA PRO A 184 -17.71 6.79 8.61
C PRO A 184 -17.16 6.56 7.20
N PRO A 185 -18.05 6.46 6.19
CA PRO A 185 -17.64 6.35 4.80
C PRO A 185 -16.80 7.57 4.41
N GLN A 186 -15.60 7.30 3.89
CA GLN A 186 -14.67 8.32 3.42
C GLN A 186 -14.80 8.52 1.92
N ARG A 187 -14.48 9.74 1.46
CA ARG A 187 -14.30 9.99 0.03
C ARG A 187 -13.02 9.31 -0.47
N LEU A 188 -13.00 8.94 -1.75
CA LEU A 188 -11.84 8.27 -2.34
C LEU A 188 -10.54 9.11 -2.24
N ILE A 189 -10.67 10.43 -2.36
CA ILE A 189 -9.54 11.37 -2.23
C ILE A 189 -8.97 11.36 -0.81
N GLU A 190 -9.83 11.40 0.21
CA GLU A 190 -9.43 11.34 1.63
C GLU A 190 -8.73 10.02 1.94
N ALA A 191 -9.33 8.91 1.50
CA ALA A 191 -8.76 7.58 1.67
C ALA A 191 -7.42 7.39 0.92
N TRP A 192 -7.18 8.16 -0.13
CA TRP A 192 -5.89 8.20 -0.84
C TRP A 192 -4.89 9.07 -0.08
N SER A 193 -5.25 10.27 0.35
CA SER A 193 -4.33 11.17 1.07
C SER A 193 -3.84 10.59 2.39
N GLU A 194 -4.66 9.78 3.06
CA GLU A 194 -4.31 9.07 4.29
C GLU A 194 -3.51 7.78 4.03
N GLY A 195 -3.42 7.34 2.78
CA GLY A 195 -2.80 6.09 2.38
C GLY A 195 -1.27 6.13 2.44
N PRO A 196 -0.57 4.99 2.68
CA PRO A 196 0.84 4.97 3.04
C PRO A 196 1.80 5.53 2.00
N LEU A 197 1.55 5.42 0.69
CA LEU A 197 2.44 6.04 -0.31
C LEU A 197 2.13 7.51 -0.46
N LEU A 198 0.85 7.86 -0.64
CA LEU A 198 0.47 9.23 -0.95
C LEU A 198 0.66 10.13 0.26
N ARG A 199 0.40 9.66 1.49
CA ARG A 199 0.72 10.38 2.74
C ARG A 199 2.19 10.77 2.80
N ARG A 200 3.09 9.82 2.49
CA ARG A 200 4.55 10.07 2.46
C ARG A 200 4.95 11.02 1.34
N LEU A 201 4.34 10.87 0.16
CA LEU A 201 4.60 11.75 -0.98
C LEU A 201 4.12 13.18 -0.69
N LEU A 202 2.93 13.35 -0.10
CA LEU A 202 2.38 14.65 0.28
C LEU A 202 3.24 15.31 1.36
N ALA A 203 3.60 14.58 2.42
CA ALA A 203 4.50 15.10 3.45
C ALA A 203 5.87 15.52 2.87
N PHE A 204 6.41 14.74 1.92
CA PHE A 204 7.63 15.10 1.21
C PHE A 204 7.47 16.37 0.36
N ILE A 205 6.34 16.52 -0.33
CA ILE A 205 6.01 17.70 -1.14
C ILE A 205 5.83 18.94 -0.24
N ASP A 206 5.12 18.80 0.88
CA ASP A 206 4.87 19.89 1.83
C ASP A 206 6.16 20.39 2.49
N GLY A 207 7.15 19.51 2.65
CA GLY A 207 8.50 19.87 3.11
C GLY A 207 9.39 20.54 2.05
N MET A 208 8.97 20.60 0.77
CA MET A 208 9.77 21.24 -0.27
C MET A 208 9.62 22.76 -0.26
N GLY A 209 10.76 23.45 -0.23
CA GLY A 209 10.77 24.89 -0.57
C GLY A 209 10.29 25.13 -2.00
N ALA A 210 9.69 26.29 -2.27
CA ALA A 210 9.07 26.63 -3.55
C ALA A 210 9.97 26.43 -4.78
N ILE A 211 11.28 26.67 -4.65
CA ILE A 211 12.26 26.46 -5.73
C ILE A 211 12.41 24.97 -6.06
N HIS A 212 12.47 24.09 -5.06
CA HIS A 212 12.57 22.64 -5.27
C HIS A 212 11.32 22.10 -5.95
N LEU A 213 10.14 22.57 -5.53
CA LEU A 213 8.88 22.21 -6.16
C LEU A 213 8.83 22.66 -7.62
N ALA A 214 9.26 23.90 -7.92
CA ALA A 214 9.33 24.42 -9.28
C ALA A 214 10.29 23.61 -10.16
N VAL A 215 11.46 23.22 -9.62
CA VAL A 215 12.42 22.37 -10.32
C VAL A 215 11.84 20.97 -10.56
N ALA A 216 11.22 20.35 -9.56
CA ALA A 216 10.57 19.05 -9.70
C ALA A 216 9.47 19.08 -10.77
N ALA A 217 8.61 20.10 -10.74
CA ALA A 217 7.58 20.31 -11.75
C ALA A 217 8.18 20.53 -13.16
N ALA A 218 9.26 21.30 -13.27
CA ALA A 218 9.95 21.52 -14.53
C ALA A 218 10.59 20.23 -15.08
N VAL A 219 11.17 19.39 -14.22
CA VAL A 219 11.72 18.07 -14.61
C VAL A 219 10.61 17.15 -15.11
N VAL A 220 9.49 17.06 -14.38
CA VAL A 220 8.33 16.27 -14.81
C VAL A 220 7.80 16.76 -16.16
N ALA A 221 7.64 18.08 -16.33
CA ALA A 221 7.22 18.67 -17.60
C ALA A 221 8.22 18.38 -18.73
N ALA A 222 9.53 18.50 -18.47
CA ALA A 222 10.57 18.18 -19.43
C ALA A 222 10.55 16.69 -19.84
N CYS A 223 10.35 15.77 -18.89
CA CYS A 223 10.18 14.35 -19.19
C CYS A 223 8.98 14.09 -20.10
N VAL A 224 7.83 14.73 -19.82
CA VAL A 224 6.63 14.62 -20.68
C VAL A 224 6.91 15.17 -22.09
N VAL A 225 7.62 16.30 -22.19
CA VAL A 225 8.02 16.90 -23.47
C VAL A 225 9.01 16.01 -24.23
N LEU A 226 9.99 15.39 -23.55
CA LEU A 226 10.94 14.47 -24.18
C LEU A 226 10.24 13.22 -24.71
N VAL A 227 9.31 12.64 -23.94
CA VAL A 227 8.46 11.53 -24.40
C VAL A 227 7.66 11.93 -25.63
N ALA A 228 7.14 13.16 -25.67
CA ALA A 228 6.47 13.70 -26.85
C ALA A 228 7.41 13.81 -28.06
N PHE A 229 8.63 14.34 -27.90
CA PHE A 229 9.58 14.45 -29.01
C PHE A 229 10.05 13.09 -29.54
N ASP A 230 10.36 12.14 -28.65
CA ASP A 230 10.74 10.78 -29.04
C ASP A 230 9.62 10.09 -29.83
N HIS A 231 8.38 10.27 -29.38
CA HIS A 231 7.20 9.78 -30.08
C HIS A 231 7.03 10.42 -31.47
N ARG A 232 7.24 11.74 -31.60
CA ARG A 232 7.18 12.42 -32.90
C ARG A 232 8.22 11.89 -33.88
N ARG A 233 9.44 11.60 -33.42
CA ARG A 233 10.50 11.01 -34.25
C ARG A 233 10.18 9.60 -34.72
N SER A 234 9.42 8.83 -33.93
CA SER A 234 8.95 7.49 -34.31
C SER A 234 7.82 7.49 -35.35
N ARG A 235 7.22 8.66 -35.62
CA ARG A 235 6.00 8.84 -36.42
C ARG A 235 6.23 8.88 -37.94
N GLU A 236 7.47 8.88 -38.40
CA GLU A 236 7.82 8.74 -39.83
C GLU A 236 7.48 7.34 -40.40
N ARG A 237 6.91 6.44 -39.58
CA ARG A 237 6.33 5.15 -39.99
C ARG A 237 4.80 5.20 -39.86
N GLU A 238 4.10 4.90 -40.94
CA GLU A 238 2.66 5.13 -41.20
C GLU A 238 1.65 4.47 -40.20
N ASP A 239 2.09 3.61 -39.28
CA ASP A 239 1.24 2.82 -38.37
C ASP A 239 1.30 3.24 -36.88
N SER A 240 1.76 4.45 -36.58
CA SER A 240 2.01 4.90 -35.20
C SER A 240 0.79 5.59 -34.54
N LEU A 241 0.50 5.17 -33.30
CA LEU A 241 -0.50 5.78 -32.40
C LEU A 241 -0.28 7.30 -32.31
N ASP A 242 -1.35 8.10 -32.23
CA ASP A 242 -1.24 9.55 -32.01
C ASP A 242 -0.48 9.85 -30.71
N LEU A 243 0.35 10.90 -30.71
CA LEU A 243 1.20 11.31 -29.59
C LEU A 243 0.43 11.54 -28.28
N GLY A 244 -0.78 12.09 -28.39
CA GLY A 244 -1.69 12.23 -27.25
C GLY A 244 -2.16 10.88 -26.71
N SER A 245 -2.35 9.86 -27.56
CA SER A 245 -2.81 8.54 -27.12
C SER A 245 -1.69 7.72 -26.46
N ALA A 246 -0.44 7.82 -26.94
CA ALA A 246 0.69 7.10 -26.38
C ALA A 246 1.10 7.63 -25.00
N SER A 247 1.19 8.96 -24.85
CA SER A 247 1.48 9.61 -23.58
C SER A 247 0.36 9.39 -22.56
N LEU A 248 -0.91 9.50 -22.98
CA LEU A 248 -2.05 9.23 -22.12
C LEU A 248 -2.08 7.78 -21.65
N LEU A 249 -1.76 6.80 -22.51
CA LEU A 249 -1.67 5.40 -22.11
C LEU A 249 -0.51 5.15 -21.14
N ALA A 250 0.65 5.75 -21.37
CA ALA A 250 1.78 5.63 -20.45
C ALA A 250 1.43 6.20 -19.07
N LEU A 251 0.85 7.41 -19.03
CA LEU A 251 0.37 8.03 -17.79
C LEU A 251 -0.70 7.17 -17.11
N LEU A 252 -1.69 6.68 -17.86
CA LEU A 252 -2.74 5.80 -17.36
C LEU A 252 -2.16 4.50 -16.75
N GLY A 253 -1.17 3.90 -17.40
CA GLY A 253 -0.46 2.73 -16.90
C GLY A 253 0.31 3.02 -15.61
N THR A 254 1.04 4.14 -15.56
CA THR A 254 1.78 4.56 -14.37
C THR A 254 0.85 4.87 -13.20
N CYS A 255 -0.22 5.63 -13.43
CA CYS A 255 -1.25 5.91 -12.42
C CYS A 255 -1.91 4.61 -11.94
N GLY A 256 -2.18 3.67 -12.85
CA GLY A 256 -2.69 2.35 -12.52
C GLY A 256 -1.75 1.52 -11.66
N ALA A 257 -0.47 1.50 -11.98
CA ALA A 257 0.55 0.82 -11.18
C ALA A 257 0.64 1.44 -9.77
N LEU A 258 0.69 2.77 -9.66
CA LEU A 258 0.70 3.46 -8.37
C LEU A 258 -0.57 3.17 -7.56
N ALA A 259 -1.75 3.20 -8.19
CA ALA A 259 -3.02 2.85 -7.56
C ALA A 259 -3.03 1.39 -7.06
N TRP A 260 -2.39 0.47 -7.80
CA TRP A 260 -2.27 -0.93 -7.39
C TRP A 260 -1.31 -1.08 -6.20
N ILE A 261 -0.14 -0.43 -6.22
CA ILE A 261 0.81 -0.46 -5.10
C ILE A 261 0.16 0.14 -3.84
N GLU A 262 -0.59 1.23 -3.99
CA GLU A 262 -1.34 1.87 -2.91
C GLU A 262 -2.44 0.95 -2.34
N ALA A 263 -3.17 0.23 -3.19
CA ALA A 263 -4.12 -0.76 -2.71
C ALA A 263 -3.43 -1.97 -2.04
N ALA A 264 -2.28 -2.39 -2.56
CA ALA A 264 -1.49 -3.50 -2.01
C ALA A 264 -0.90 -3.16 -0.64
N SER A 265 -0.44 -1.91 -0.45
CA SER A 265 0.05 -1.42 0.84
C SER A 265 -1.09 -1.32 1.86
N ARG A 266 -2.20 -0.68 1.50
CA ARG A 266 -3.40 -0.57 2.36
C ARG A 266 -3.97 -1.93 2.72
N GLY A 267 -4.07 -2.84 1.76
CA GLY A 267 -4.58 -4.20 1.96
C GLY A 267 -3.60 -5.16 2.67
N SER A 268 -2.46 -4.68 3.18
CA SER A 268 -1.46 -5.48 3.90
C SER A 268 -0.73 -6.56 3.07
N LEU A 269 -0.69 -6.46 1.73
CA LEU A 269 0.10 -7.39 0.90
C LEU A 269 1.60 -7.28 1.21
N PHE A 270 2.13 -6.07 1.37
CA PHE A 270 3.54 -5.88 1.74
C PHE A 270 3.85 -6.26 3.18
N VAL A 271 2.85 -6.24 4.08
CA VAL A 271 2.98 -6.79 5.43
C VAL A 271 3.13 -8.31 5.35
N ALA A 272 2.32 -8.97 4.51
CA ALA A 272 2.38 -10.41 4.31
C ALA A 272 3.72 -10.90 3.72
N LEU A 273 4.54 -10.03 3.13
CA LEU A 273 5.90 -10.36 2.67
C LEU A 273 6.95 -10.33 3.77
N HIS A 274 6.62 -9.82 4.96
CA HIS A 274 7.59 -9.65 6.03
C HIS A 274 7.93 -10.99 6.70
N PRO A 275 9.21 -11.25 7.08
CA PRO A 275 9.62 -12.52 7.68
C PRO A 275 8.87 -12.93 8.96
N ARG A 276 8.44 -11.95 9.76
CA ARG A 276 7.62 -12.17 10.98
C ARG A 276 6.15 -12.50 10.68
N ALA A 277 5.67 -12.24 9.46
CA ALA A 277 4.34 -12.60 9.01
C ALA A 277 4.38 -13.90 8.19
N CYS A 278 3.48 -14.07 7.23
CA CYS A 278 3.44 -15.21 6.32
C CYS A 278 4.27 -14.96 5.04
N TRP A 279 5.56 -14.64 5.18
CA TRP A 279 6.42 -14.23 4.05
C TRP A 279 6.39 -15.18 2.85
N TRP A 280 6.27 -16.49 3.10
CA TRP A 280 6.19 -17.51 2.06
C TRP A 280 4.86 -17.41 1.29
N ALA A 281 3.74 -17.14 1.96
CA ALA A 281 2.43 -16.97 1.35
C ALA A 281 2.36 -15.66 0.55
N GLY A 282 2.87 -14.56 1.14
CA GLY A 282 3.04 -13.29 0.42
C GLY A 282 3.94 -13.45 -0.80
N GLY A 283 5.06 -14.17 -0.64
CA GLY A 283 6.02 -14.44 -1.71
C GLY A 283 5.40 -15.27 -2.83
N MET A 284 4.67 -16.34 -2.51
CA MET A 284 3.90 -17.12 -3.48
C MET A 284 2.89 -16.25 -4.23
N ALA A 285 2.18 -15.36 -3.52
CA ALA A 285 1.23 -14.45 -4.15
C ALA A 285 1.90 -13.52 -5.16
N VAL A 286 3.00 -12.86 -4.78
CA VAL A 286 3.74 -11.94 -5.65
C VAL A 286 4.35 -12.68 -6.84
N LEU A 287 5.01 -13.81 -6.61
CA LEU A 287 5.57 -14.64 -7.69
C LEU A 287 4.47 -15.14 -8.63
N GLY A 288 3.31 -15.52 -8.08
CA GLY A 288 2.15 -15.93 -8.86
C GLY A 288 1.62 -14.82 -9.77
N ILE A 289 1.49 -13.60 -9.25
CA ILE A 289 1.15 -12.42 -10.04
C ILE A 289 2.20 -12.20 -11.14
N LEU A 290 3.49 -12.13 -10.79
CA LEU A 290 4.55 -11.90 -11.77
C LEU A 290 4.53 -12.94 -12.89
N ALA A 291 4.30 -14.22 -12.56
CA ALA A 291 4.15 -15.30 -13.54
C ALA A 291 2.92 -15.08 -14.46
N CYS A 292 1.79 -14.60 -13.93
CA CYS A 292 0.61 -14.24 -14.73
C CYS A 292 0.89 -13.10 -15.73
N TRP A 293 1.83 -12.20 -15.41
CA TRP A 293 2.21 -11.09 -16.28
C TRP A 293 3.19 -11.47 -17.40
N VAL A 294 3.88 -12.61 -17.31
CA VAL A 294 4.87 -13.04 -18.32
C VAL A 294 4.26 -13.15 -19.74
N PRO A 295 3.10 -13.78 -19.97
CA PRO A 295 2.49 -13.82 -21.30
C PRO A 295 2.11 -12.44 -21.83
N ALA A 296 1.58 -11.56 -20.98
CA ALA A 296 1.22 -10.20 -21.38
C ALA A 296 2.47 -9.39 -21.79
N GLY A 297 3.57 -9.53 -21.04
CA GLY A 297 4.87 -8.94 -21.36
C GLY A 297 5.45 -9.49 -22.67
N TRP A 298 5.35 -10.81 -22.87
CA TRP A 298 5.80 -11.45 -24.11
C TRP A 298 5.06 -10.94 -25.34
N VAL A 299 3.72 -10.91 -25.29
CA VAL A 299 2.88 -10.42 -26.40
C VAL A 299 3.13 -8.94 -26.68
N ALA A 300 3.32 -8.12 -25.64
CA ALA A 300 3.67 -6.72 -25.81
C ALA A 300 5.05 -6.55 -26.48
N LEU A 301 6.04 -7.37 -26.09
CA LEU A 301 7.38 -7.36 -26.67
C LEU A 301 7.39 -7.81 -28.14
N GLU A 302 6.69 -8.90 -28.47
CA GLU A 302 6.51 -9.35 -29.86
C GLU A 302 5.82 -8.29 -30.70
N GLY A 303 4.75 -7.69 -30.17
CA GLY A 303 4.02 -6.62 -30.83
C GLY A 303 4.86 -5.36 -31.08
N TRP A 304 5.89 -5.12 -30.26
CA TRP A 304 6.86 -4.05 -30.48
C TRP A 304 7.93 -4.44 -31.50
N ARG A 305 8.46 -5.68 -31.44
CA ARG A 305 9.43 -6.19 -32.41
C ARG A 305 8.87 -6.23 -33.83
N ALA A 306 7.61 -6.62 -33.99
CA ALA A 306 6.96 -6.66 -35.30
C ALA A 306 6.79 -5.28 -35.96
N ARG A 307 6.90 -4.19 -35.19
CA ARG A 307 6.80 -2.81 -35.71
C ARG A 307 8.18 -2.17 -36.00
N ARG A 308 9.28 -2.85 -35.64
CA ARG A 308 10.64 -2.37 -35.87
C ARG A 308 11.17 -2.83 -37.21
#